data_AF-A0A957XJL9-F1
#
_entry.id   AF-A0A957XJL9-F1
#
_cell.length_a   1.000
_cell.length_b   1.000
_cell.length_c   1.000
_cell.angle_alpha   90.00
_cell.angle_beta   90.00
_cell.angle_gamma   90.00
#
_symmetry.space_group_name_H-M   'P 1'
#
loop_
_entity.id
_entity.type
_entity.pdbx_description
1 polymer ?
#
loop_
_entity_poly.entity_id
_entity_poly.type
_entity_poly.pdbx_seq_one_letter_code
_entity_poly.pdbx_strand_id
1 'polypeptide(L)' 'MIYGSREVSLPGGVKQQSAAGDNATLWIVEGAGHGDYKFVAAEAYEAWVVEFFDGALVVGE' A
#
# COMPACT_ATOMS: atom_id res chain seq x y z
N MET A 1 -1.16 2.68 -1.55
CA MET A 1 -1.51 2.72 -0.10
C MET A 1 -1.18 1.37 0.51
N ILE A 2 -0.61 1.33 1.70
CA ILE A 2 -0.28 0.08 2.41
C ILE A 2 -1.01 0.08 3.74
N TYR A 3 -1.75 -0.98 4.02
CA TYR A 3 -2.50 -1.17 5.28
C TYR A 3 -2.25 -2.57 5.83
N GLY A 4 -2.35 -2.74 7.15
CA GLY A 4 -2.46 -4.05 7.79
C GLY A 4 -3.90 -4.58 7.83
N SER A 5 -4.09 -5.90 7.82
CA SER A 5 -5.42 -6.53 7.89
C SER A 5 -6.14 -6.28 9.23
N ARG A 6 -5.40 -5.95 10.29
CA ARG A 6 -5.95 -5.64 11.63
C ARG A 6 -6.20 -4.14 11.85
N GLU A 7 -5.96 -3.30 10.84
CA GLU A 7 -6.20 -1.86 10.96
C GLU A 7 -7.68 -1.52 11.00
N VAL A 8 -8.11 -0.82 12.04
CA VAL A 8 -9.49 -0.31 12.17
C VAL A 8 -9.86 0.66 11.04
N SER A 9 -8.86 1.31 10.43
CA SER A 9 -8.96 2.25 9.32
C SER A 9 -9.02 1.58 7.94
N LEU A 10 -8.78 0.26 7.83
CA LEU A 10 -8.75 -0.45 6.54
C LEU A 10 -10.02 -0.25 5.69
N PRO A 11 -11.26 -0.26 6.26
CA PRO A 11 -12.46 0.04 5.48
C PRO A 11 -12.43 1.44 4.82
N GLY A 12 -11.75 2.40 5.44
CA GLY A 12 -11.51 3.72 4.86
C GLY A 12 -10.53 3.66 3.68
N GLY A 13 -9.44 2.90 3.81
CA GLY A 13 -8.47 2.66 2.74
C GLY A 13 -9.09 2.01 1.50
N VAL A 14 -10.00 1.04 1.68
CA VAL A 14 -10.75 0.42 0.58
C VAL A 14 -11.62 1.45 -0.15
N LYS A 15 -12.32 2.32 0.59
CA LYS A 15 -13.13 3.41 -0.01
C LYS A 15 -12.26 4.40 -0.78
N GLN A 16 -11.08 4.74 -0.26
CA GLN A 16 -10.13 5.62 -0.93
C GLN A 16 -9.63 5.00 -2.24
N GLN A 17 -9.28 3.71 -2.25
CA GLN A 17 -8.87 3.01 -3.47
C GLN A 17 -10.00 3.01 -4.50
N SER A 18 -11.21 2.66 -4.07
CA SER A 18 -12.37 2.63 -4.97
C SER A 18 -12.69 3.99 -5.58
N ALA A 19 -12.47 5.09 -4.84
CA ALA A 19 -12.67 6.44 -5.34
C ALA A 19 -11.56 6.89 -6.32
N ALA A 20 -10.33 6.43 -6.11
CA ALA A 20 -9.18 6.77 -6.97
C ALA A 20 -9.10 5.92 -8.25
N GLY A 21 -9.72 4.73 -8.24
CA GLY A 21 -9.68 3.78 -9.35
C GLY A 21 -8.27 3.26 -9.62
N ASP A 22 -7.95 3.04 -10.89
CA ASP A 22 -6.68 2.45 -11.34
C ASP A 22 -5.44 3.33 -11.04
N ASN A 23 -5.64 4.58 -10.61
CA ASN A 23 -4.55 5.47 -10.19
C ASN A 23 -4.00 5.13 -8.79
N ALA A 24 -4.64 4.23 -8.06
CA ALA A 24 -4.23 3.85 -6.72
C ALA A 24 -4.27 2.35 -6.49
N THR A 25 -3.15 1.80 -6.02
CA THR A 25 -3.07 0.43 -5.53
C THR A 25 -3.23 0.42 -4.01
N LEU A 26 -3.95 -0.58 -3.48
CA LEU A 26 -4.06 -0.86 -2.05
C LEU A 26 -3.44 -2.23 -1.76
N TRP A 27 -2.30 -2.23 -1.07
CA TRP A 27 -1.67 -3.45 -0.55
C TRP A 27 -2.11 -3.69 0.89
N ILE A 28 -2.52 -4.93 1.18
CA ILE A 28 -2.98 -5.35 2.52
C ILE A 28 -2.00 -6.40 3.04
N VAL A 29 -1.39 -6.12 4.19
CA VAL A 29 -0.47 -7.04 4.87
C VAL A 29 -1.22 -7.84 5.92
N GLU A 30 -1.28 -9.15 5.73
CA GLU A 30 -1.97 -10.04 6.68
C GLU A 30 -1.27 -10.06 8.04
N GLY A 31 -2.05 -10.02 9.11
CA GLY A 31 -1.55 -10.00 10.48
C GLY A 31 -0.90 -8.68 10.91
N ALA A 32 -0.79 -7.66 10.05
CA ALA A 32 -0.28 -6.35 10.42
C ALA A 32 -1.38 -5.46 11.01
N GLY A 33 -1.00 -4.60 11.96
CA GLY A 33 -1.75 -3.44 12.41
C GLY A 33 -1.24 -2.14 11.79
N HIS A 34 -1.54 -1.01 12.45
CA HIS A 34 -1.20 0.31 11.89
C HIS A 34 0.30 0.57 11.94
N GLY A 35 0.92 0.67 10.76
CA GLY A 35 2.33 1.05 10.60
C GLY A 35 3.36 -0.05 10.90
N ASP A 36 2.93 -1.22 11.41
CA ASP A 36 3.84 -2.36 11.65
C ASP A 36 4.05 -3.23 10.40
N TYR A 37 3.28 -3.02 9.33
CA TYR A 37 3.41 -3.71 8.05
C TYR A 37 4.84 -3.64 7.46
N LYS A 38 5.59 -2.57 7.75
CA LYS A 38 7.00 -2.41 7.34
C LYS A 38 7.97 -3.34 8.08
N PHE A 39 7.54 -3.91 9.19
CA PHE A 39 8.31 -4.91 9.95
C PHE A 39 7.78 -6.32 9.68
N VAL A 40 6.45 -6.49 9.64
CA VAL A 40 5.78 -7.79 9.38
C VAL A 40 6.06 -8.29 7.96
N ALA A 41 6.14 -7.38 6.99
CA ALA A 41 6.38 -7.70 5.59
C ALA A 41 7.48 -6.79 5.02
N ALA A 42 8.63 -6.72 5.69
CA ALA A 42 9.72 -5.79 5.36
C ALA A 42 10.16 -5.83 3.89
N GLU A 43 10.42 -7.04 3.36
CA GLU A 43 10.85 -7.23 1.97
C GLU A 43 9.76 -6.79 0.96
N ALA A 44 8.51 -7.16 1.21
CA ALA A 44 7.38 -6.76 0.36
C ALA A 44 7.12 -5.25 0.43
N TYR A 45 7.22 -4.67 1.63
CA TYR A 45 7.09 -3.22 1.85
C TYR A 45 8.13 -2.46 1.03
N GLU A 46 9.40 -2.88 1.08
CA GLU A 46 10.47 -2.27 0.29
C GLU A 46 10.17 -2.37 -1.21
N ALA A 47 9.81 -3.57 -1.69
CA ALA A 47 9.49 -3.79 -3.10
C ALA A 47 8.33 -2.91 -3.60
N TRP A 48 7.25 -2.78 -2.82
CA TRP A 48 6.10 -1.95 -3.20
C TRP A 48 6.41 -0.46 -3.21
N VAL A 49 7.27 0.00 -2.29
CA VAL A 49 7.70 1.40 -2.29
C VAL A 49 8.54 1.70 -3.53
N VAL A 50 9.45 0.79 -3.91
CA VAL A 50 10.22 0.91 -5.15
C VAL A 50 9.29 0.87 -6.37
N GLU A 51 8.40 -0.12 -6.47
CA GLU A 51 7.43 -0.25 -7.58
C GLU A 51 6.58 1.03 -7.75
N PHE A 52 6.11 1.60 -6.64
CA PHE A 52 5.36 2.84 -6.65
C PHE A 52 6.19 4.00 -7.23
N PHE A 53 7.43 4.18 -6.76
CA PHE A 53 8.27 5.28 -7.22
C PHE A 53 8.79 5.08 -8.64
N ASP A 54 9.09 3.85 -9.05
CA ASP A 54 9.44 3.53 -10.44
C ASP A 54 8.27 3.91 -11.36
N GLY A 55 7.04 3.49 -11.04
CA GLY A 55 5.86 3.86 -11.83
C GLY A 55 5.54 5.35 -11.82
N ALA A 56 5.79 6.06 -10.71
CA ALA A 56 5.46 7.47 -10.57
C ALA A 56 6.51 8.42 -11.14
N LEU A 57 7.79 8.04 -11.11
CA LEU A 57 8.93 8.92 -11.45
C LEU A 57 9.59 8.57 -12.78
N VAL A 58 9.42 7.34 -13.30
CA VAL A 58 10.03 6.91 -14.58
C VAL A 58 9.13 7.23 -15.79
N VAL A 59 8.04 7.99 -15.61
CA VAL A 59 7.26 8.56 -16.72
C VAL A 59 8.03 9.76 -17.30
N GLY A 60 8.99 9.48 -18.18
CA GLY A 60 9.79 10.52 -18.83
C GLY A 60 10.91 10.00 -19.74
N GLU A 61 10.56 9.32 -20.84
CA GLU A 61 11.28 9.36 -22.13
C GLU A 61 10.27 9.42 -23.29
#